data_AF-A0A9D2E649-F1
#
_entry.id   AF-A0A9D2E649-F1
#
_cell.length_a   1.000
_cell.length_b   1.000
_cell.length_c   1.000
_cell.angle_alpha   90.00
_cell.angle_beta   90.00
_cell.angle_gamma   90.00
#
_symmetry.space_group_name_H-M   'P 1'
#
loop_
_entity.id
_entity.type
_entity.pdbx_description
1 polymer ?
#
loop_
_entity_poly.entity_id
_entity_poly.type
_entity_poly.pdbx_seq_one_letter_code
_entity_poly.pdbx_strand_id
1 'polypeptide(L)'
;MKGLIVNDFYGDAASFGEGRRMMEEVCGVPVLGVVPHLELRLEDEDALPGAATLTRDALAALVPEGMSAEDFQAAQFDLLADELEKSLDTDALMAILEGGAE
;
A
#
# COMPACT_ATOMS: atom_id res chain seq x y z
N MET A 1 -3.92 -12.39 15.00
CA MET A 1 -4.06 -11.74 13.68
C MET A 1 -5.47 -11.18 13.62
N LYS A 2 -5.64 -9.90 13.26
CA LYS A 2 -6.95 -9.20 13.36
C LYS A 2 -7.58 -8.84 12.00
N GLY A 3 -6.82 -8.94 10.91
CA GLY A 3 -7.30 -8.73 9.54
C GLY A 3 -6.21 -9.06 8.51
N LEU A 4 -6.58 -9.09 7.24
CA LEU A 4 -5.70 -9.31 6.10
C LEU A 4 -5.81 -8.15 5.10
N ILE A 5 -4.69 -7.72 4.52
CA ILE A 5 -4.65 -6.81 3.37
C ILE A 5 -3.99 -7.55 2.23
N VAL A 6 -4.60 -7.53 1.06
CA VAL A 6 -3.97 -8.00 -0.18
C VAL A 6 -3.31 -6.81 -0.84
N ASN A 7 -1.98 -6.82 -0.93
CA ASN A 7 -1.21 -5.76 -1.54
C ASN A 7 -0.75 -6.15 -2.95
N ASP A 8 -0.41 -5.15 -3.77
CA ASP A 8 0.19 -5.32 -5.10
C ASP A 8 -0.66 -6.17 -6.06
N PHE A 9 -1.98 -6.00 -6.00
CA PHE A 9 -2.90 -6.81 -6.79
C PHE A 9 -2.94 -6.34 -8.26
N TYR A 10 -2.66 -7.26 -9.18
CA TYR A 10 -2.81 -7.02 -10.61
C TYR A 10 -4.17 -7.55 -11.10
N GLY A 11 -5.03 -6.65 -11.54
CA GLY A 11 -6.37 -6.96 -12.04
C GLY A 11 -7.41 -6.00 -11.49
N ASP A 12 -8.68 -6.25 -11.82
CA ASP A 12 -9.80 -5.48 -11.27
C ASP A 12 -10.09 -5.93 -9.83
N ALA A 13 -9.83 -5.08 -8.84
CA ALA A 13 -10.10 -5.36 -7.44
C ALA A 13 -11.58 -5.68 -7.18
N ALA A 14 -12.51 -5.13 -7.98
CA ALA A 14 -13.94 -5.44 -7.85
C ALA A 14 -14.25 -6.91 -8.19
N SER A 15 -13.40 -7.57 -8.98
CA SER A 15 -13.53 -8.99 -9.32
C SER A 15 -13.01 -9.93 -8.23
N PHE A 16 -12.33 -9.41 -7.21
CA PHE A 16 -11.65 -10.22 -6.18
C PHE A 16 -12.59 -10.84 -5.13
N GLY A 17 -13.91 -10.70 -5.27
CA GLY A 17 -14.89 -11.14 -4.27
C GLY A 17 -14.79 -12.63 -3.89
N GLU A 18 -14.55 -13.52 -4.85
CA GLU A 18 -14.37 -14.96 -4.57
C GLU A 18 -13.05 -15.23 -3.84
N GLY A 19 -11.96 -14.59 -4.27
CA GLY A 19 -10.64 -14.64 -3.62
C GLY A 19 -10.70 -14.20 -2.17
N ARG A 20 -11.37 -13.07 -1.92
CA ARG A 20 -11.63 -12.53 -0.58
C ARG A 20 -12.29 -13.57 0.32
N ARG A 21 -13.41 -14.15 -0.13
CA ARG A 21 -14.16 -15.12 0.66
C ARG A 21 -13.32 -16.35 1.03
N MET A 22 -12.55 -16.88 0.07
CA MET A 22 -11.68 -18.03 0.33
C MET A 22 -10.61 -17.71 1.39
N MET A 23 -10.01 -16.51 1.34
CA MET A 23 -9.02 -16.09 2.33
C MET A 23 -9.65 -15.93 3.72
N GLU A 24 -10.83 -15.31 3.82
CA GLU A 24 -11.54 -15.16 5.09
C GLU A 24 -11.92 -16.52 5.70
N GLU A 25 -12.37 -17.48 4.88
CA GLU A 25 -12.71 -18.83 5.33
C GLU A 25 -11.49 -19.61 5.84
N VAL A 26 -10.33 -19.48 5.17
CA VAL A 26 -9.10 -20.20 5.54
C VAL A 26 -8.37 -19.55 6.72
N CYS A 27 -8.27 -18.22 6.72
CA CYS A 27 -7.50 -17.47 7.73
C CYS A 27 -8.33 -17.13 8.97
N GLY A 28 -9.67 -17.16 8.88
CA GLY A 28 -10.58 -16.86 10.00
C GLY A 28 -10.59 -15.39 10.44
N VAL A 29 -10.07 -14.49 9.59
CA VAL A 29 -10.00 -13.04 9.83
C VAL A 29 -10.53 -12.29 8.60
N PRO A 30 -11.12 -11.10 8.77
CA PRO A 30 -11.63 -10.33 7.64
C PRO A 30 -10.50 -9.85 6.74
N VAL A 31 -10.77 -9.83 5.43
CA VAL A 31 -9.93 -9.08 4.49
C VAL A 31 -10.40 -7.63 4.55
N LEU A 32 -9.49 -6.74 4.92
CA LEU A 32 -9.76 -5.31 5.08
C LEU A 32 -9.75 -4.58 3.73
N GLY A 33 -9.14 -5.15 2.71
CA GLY A 33 -9.17 -4.60 1.35
C GLY A 33 -8.11 -5.18 0.44
N VAL A 34 -8.11 -4.70 -0.80
CA VAL A 34 -7.20 -5.13 -1.87
C VAL A 34 -6.60 -3.88 -2.51
N VAL A 35 -5.32 -3.66 -2.28
CA VAL A 35 -4.58 -2.54 -2.86
C VAL A 35 -4.09 -2.96 -4.25
N PRO A 36 -4.44 -2.22 -5.32
CA PRO A 36 -3.96 -2.53 -6.65
C PRO A 36 -2.45 -2.28 -6.76
N HIS A 37 -1.85 -2.82 -7.82
CA HIS A 37 -0.49 -2.43 -8.18
C HIS A 37 -0.43 -0.92 -8.46
N LEU A 38 0.50 -0.22 -7.78
CA LEU A 38 0.73 1.21 -7.94
C LEU A 38 2.15 1.48 -8.42
N GLU A 39 2.28 2.28 -9.47
CA GLU A 39 3.57 2.76 -9.95
C GLU A 39 4.03 3.99 -9.15
N LEU A 40 4.41 3.78 -7.89
CA LEU A 40 4.90 4.84 -7.01
C LEU A 40 6.42 4.97 -7.10
N ARG A 41 6.90 6.20 -6.93
CA ARG A 41 8.32 6.53 -6.78
C ARG A 41 8.59 6.98 -5.35
N LEU A 42 8.57 6.02 -4.44
CA LEU A 42 8.88 6.23 -3.03
C LEU A 42 10.27 5.66 -2.70
N GLU A 43 10.95 6.26 -1.72
CA GLU A 43 12.13 5.64 -1.11
C GLU A 43 11.72 4.35 -0.41
N ASP A 44 12.52 3.30 -0.55
CA ASP A 44 12.27 2.03 0.12
C ASP A 44 12.70 2.15 1.58
N GLU A 45 11.72 2.16 2.48
CA GLU A 45 11.91 2.46 3.91
C GLU A 45 12.76 1.40 4.62
N ASP A 46 12.82 0.16 4.08
CA ASP A 46 13.45 -1.00 4.72
C ASP A 46 14.13 -1.96 3.71
N ALA A 47 14.85 -1.41 2.73
CA ALA A 47 15.53 -2.22 1.72
C ALA A 47 16.60 -3.17 2.32
N LEU A 48 16.43 -4.48 2.08
CA LEU A 48 17.45 -5.49 2.39
C LEU A 48 18.74 -5.21 1.61
N PRO A 49 19.94 -5.40 2.21
CA PRO A 49 21.20 -5.27 1.49
C PRO A 49 21.23 -6.20 0.27
N GLY A 50 21.22 -5.61 -0.94
CA GLY A 50 21.25 -6.34 -2.21
C GLY A 50 19.94 -6.43 -2.98
N ALA A 51 18.84 -5.87 -2.47
CA ALA A 51 17.62 -5.67 -3.25
C ALA A 51 17.85 -4.60 -4.34
N ALA A 52 17.20 -4.77 -5.50
CA ALA A 52 17.19 -3.76 -6.55
C ALA A 52 16.27 -2.61 -6.14
N THR A 53 16.78 -1.75 -5.28
CA THR A 53 16.03 -0.66 -4.65
C THR A 53 16.16 0.62 -5.44
N LEU A 54 15.10 1.43 -5.48
CA LEU A 54 15.20 2.83 -5.89
C LEU A 54 16.04 3.59 -4.85
N THR A 55 17.29 3.90 -5.21
CA THR A 55 18.16 4.70 -4.35
C THR A 55 17.68 6.16 -4.32
N ARG A 56 18.08 6.90 -3.28
CA ARG A 56 17.86 8.36 -3.21
C ARG A 56 18.27 9.09 -4.49
N ASP A 57 19.43 8.73 -5.04
CA ASP A 57 19.93 9.35 -6.27
C ASP A 57 19.05 9.01 -7.49
N ALA A 58 18.54 7.78 -7.57
CA ALA A 58 17.62 7.39 -8.63
C ALA A 58 16.27 8.11 -8.51
N LEU A 59 15.78 8.32 -7.29
CA LEU A 59 14.56 9.10 -7.02
C LEU A 59 14.74 10.58 -7.35
N ALA A 60 15.89 11.17 -7.00
CA ALA A 60 16.23 12.54 -7.37
C ALA A 60 16.23 12.75 -8.90
N ALA A 61 16.63 11.74 -9.67
CA ALA A 61 16.60 11.78 -11.14
C ALA A 61 15.18 11.69 -11.74
N LEU A 62 14.19 11.28 -10.95
CA LEU A 62 12.79 11.18 -11.37
C LEU A 62 11.97 12.44 -11.01
N VAL A 63 12.55 13.36 -10.24
CA VAL A 63 11.89 14.61 -9.85
C VAL A 63 11.67 15.48 -11.10
N PRO A 64 10.42 15.88 -11.41
CA PRO A 64 10.13 16.75 -12.55
C PRO A 64 10.82 18.11 -12.46
N GLU A 65 11.15 18.70 -13.61
CA GLU A 65 11.75 20.04 -13.65
C GLU A 65 10.84 21.08 -12.99
N GLY A 66 11.39 21.85 -12.05
CA GLY A 66 10.66 22.89 -11.32
C GLY A 66 9.97 22.41 -10.04
N MET A 67 10.10 21.14 -9.67
CA MET A 67 9.61 20.59 -8.40
C MET A 67 10.77 20.27 -7.45
N SER A 68 10.57 20.43 -6.15
CA SER A 68 11.55 19.95 -5.16
C SER A 68 11.39 18.44 -4.91
N ALA A 69 12.43 17.77 -4.43
CA ALA A 69 12.34 16.36 -4.07
C ALA A 69 11.33 16.11 -2.95
N GLU A 70 11.21 17.05 -1.99
CA GLU A 70 10.25 16.99 -0.88
C GLU A 70 8.81 17.08 -1.41
N ASP A 71 8.53 18.03 -2.31
CA ASP A 71 7.20 18.18 -2.92
C ASP A 71 6.83 16.96 -3.78
N PHE A 72 7.81 16.39 -4.50
CA PHE A 72 7.59 15.18 -5.30
C PHE A 72 7.27 13.98 -4.41
N GLN A 73 8.04 13.76 -3.33
CA GLN A 73 7.74 12.70 -2.37
C GLN A 73 6.37 12.87 -1.72
N ALA A 74 6.04 14.10 -1.28
CA ALA A 74 4.72 14.39 -0.73
C ALA A 74 3.60 14.04 -1.70
N ALA A 75 3.72 14.42 -2.98
CA ALA A 75 2.75 14.07 -4.00
C ALA A 75 2.64 12.54 -4.24
N GLN A 76 3.75 11.80 -4.15
CA GLN A 76 3.70 10.33 -4.24
C GLN A 76 3.01 9.69 -3.02
N PHE A 77 3.22 10.22 -1.81
CA PHE A 77 2.52 9.77 -0.62
C PHE A 77 1.03 10.11 -0.65
N ASP A 78 0.65 11.26 -1.18
CA ASP A 78 -0.76 11.63 -1.37
C ASP A 78 -1.46 10.65 -2.32
N LEU A 79 -0.82 10.29 -3.44
CA LEU A 79 -1.34 9.28 -4.37
C LEU A 79 -1.52 7.91 -3.70
N LEU A 80 -0.57 7.50 -2.86
CA LEU A 80 -0.67 6.27 -2.09
C LEU A 80 -1.84 6.35 -1.10
N ALA A 81 -1.93 7.42 -0.32
CA ALA A 81 -2.98 7.62 0.68
C ALA A 81 -4.38 7.57 0.04
N ASP A 82 -4.56 8.31 -1.06
CA ASP A 82 -5.79 8.33 -1.84
C ASP A 82 -6.21 6.92 -2.31
N GLU A 83 -5.25 6.09 -2.73
CA GLU A 83 -5.57 4.73 -3.16
C GLU A 83 -5.90 3.81 -1.99
N LEU A 84 -5.16 3.93 -0.88
CA LEU A 84 -5.41 3.14 0.32
C LEU A 84 -6.80 3.46 0.90
N GLU A 85 -7.21 4.73 0.94
CA GLU A 85 -8.55 5.13 1.38
C GLU A 85 -9.66 4.57 0.47
N LYS A 86 -9.42 4.46 -0.84
CA LYS A 86 -10.38 3.86 -1.78
C LYS A 86 -10.44 2.34 -1.69
N SER A 87 -9.31 1.70 -1.40
CA SER A 87 -9.12 0.26 -1.53
C SER A 87 -9.31 -0.50 -0.22
N LEU A 88 -9.18 0.17 0.93
CA LEU A 88 -9.23 -0.44 2.26
C LEU A 88 -10.41 0.06 3.08
N ASP A 89 -10.88 -0.80 3.98
CA ASP A 89 -11.73 -0.41 5.11
C ASP A 89 -10.86 0.29 6.17
N THR A 90 -10.63 1.60 5.97
CA THR A 90 -9.76 2.41 6.82
C THR A 90 -10.29 2.51 8.25
N ASP A 91 -11.61 2.53 8.44
CA ASP A 91 -12.23 2.54 9.77
C ASP A 91 -11.89 1.25 10.54
N ALA A 92 -12.05 0.09 9.90
CA ALA A 92 -11.69 -1.19 10.51
C ALA A 92 -10.17 -1.29 10.75
N LEU A 93 -9.34 -0.80 9.83
CA LEU A 93 -7.89 -0.77 9.98
C LEU A 93 -7.48 0.09 11.18
N MET A 94 -8.01 1.31 11.29
CA MET A 94 -7.72 2.21 12.39
C MET A 94 -8.20 1.64 13.72
N ALA A 95 -9.39 1.03 13.76
CA ALA A 95 -9.89 0.34 14.95
C ALA A 95 -8.96 -0.82 15.38
N ILE A 96 -8.36 -1.54 14.43
CA ILE A 96 -7.37 -2.59 14.73
C ILE A 96 -6.06 -1.99 15.27
N LEU A 97 -5.58 -0.89 14.68
CA LEU A 97 -4.35 -0.21 15.09
C LEU A 97 -4.48 0.43 16.48
N GLU A 98 -5.58 1.15 16.73
CA GLU A 98 -5.88 1.79 18.01
C GLU A 98 -6.26 0.78 19.09
N GLY A 99 -6.94 -0.31 18.71
CA GLY A 99 -7.33 -1.39 19.61
C GLY A 99 -6.16 -2.22 20.13
N GLY A 100 -4.95 -2.07 19.55
CA GLY A 100 -3.72 -2.70 20.03
C GLY A 100 -3.73 -4.23 20.02
N ALA A 101 -2.58 -4.87 20.17
CA ALA A 101 -2.46 -6.33 20.30
C ALA A 101 -2.82 -6.80 21.72
N GLU A 102 -4.10 -6.75 22.10
CA GLU A 102 -4.64 -7.65 23.13
C GLU A 102 -4.86 -9.07 22.58
#